data_AF-A0A963Y4S2-F1
#
_entry.id   AF-A0A963Y4S2-F1
#
_cell.length_a   1.000
_cell.length_b   1.000
_cell.length_c   1.000
_cell.angle_alpha   90.00
_cell.angle_beta   90.00
_cell.angle_gamma   90.00
#
_symmetry.space_group_name_H-M   'P 1'
#
loop_
_entity.id
_entity.type
_entity.pdbx_description
1 polymer ?
#
loop_
_entity_poly.entity_id
_entity_poly.type
_entity_poly.pdbx_seq_one_letter_code
_entity_poly.pdbx_strand_id
1 'polypeptide(L)'
;DNYIQDASYLSGIIAGAMTKSGSIGMVGGFPIPEVNRLMNAFMAGVRETRADAAFQISFIGSWFDPPKAKETAFAMIDAGADVMYAERFGVSDAAKERGVLAVGNVIDTQADYPDTVVASALWHFEPTFNAALA
;
A
#
# COMPACT_ATOMS: atom_id res chain seq x y z
N ASP A 1 -16.66 -7.28 -9.55
CA ASP A 1 -15.76 -6.25 -9.04
C ASP A 1 -15.57 -6.51 -7.55
N ASN A 2 -14.36 -6.38 -7.04
CA ASN A 2 -13.97 -6.68 -5.65
C ASN A 2 -14.05 -5.46 -4.72
N TYR A 3 -14.36 -4.26 -5.24
CA TYR A 3 -14.56 -3.01 -4.48
C TYR A 3 -13.42 -2.62 -3.50
N ILE A 4 -12.24 -3.22 -3.62
CA ILE A 4 -11.10 -3.00 -2.71
C ILE A 4 -10.56 -1.56 -2.73
N GLN A 5 -10.88 -0.78 -3.77
CA GLN A 5 -10.54 0.63 -3.86
C GLN A 5 -11.16 1.47 -2.74
N ASP A 6 -12.34 1.09 -2.22
CA ASP A 6 -13.00 1.82 -1.14
C ASP A 6 -12.21 1.64 0.17
N ALA A 7 -11.72 0.41 0.42
CA ALA A 7 -10.82 0.13 1.54
C ALA A 7 -9.46 0.81 1.36
N SER A 8 -8.95 0.88 0.13
CA SER A 8 -7.71 1.60 -0.19
C SER A 8 -7.84 3.12 0.02
N TYR A 9 -8.99 3.71 -0.29
CA TYR A 9 -9.28 5.11 0.03
C TYR A 9 -9.25 5.35 1.54
N LEU A 10 -9.95 4.52 2.32
CA LEU A 10 -9.96 4.65 3.78
C LEU A 10 -8.57 4.45 4.40
N SER A 11 -7.78 3.49 3.89
CA SER A 11 -6.40 3.31 4.36
C SER A 11 -5.48 4.45 3.94
N GLY A 12 -5.79 5.13 2.83
CA GLY A 12 -5.16 6.39 2.44
C GLY A 12 -5.38 7.51 3.47
N ILE A 13 -6.61 7.67 3.98
CA ILE A 13 -6.93 8.66 5.03
C ILE A 13 -6.04 8.44 6.26
N ILE A 14 -5.88 7.18 6.67
CA ILE A 14 -5.00 6.80 7.79
C ILE A 14 -3.55 7.19 7.47
N ALA A 15 -3.02 6.81 6.30
CA ALA A 15 -1.67 7.15 5.90
C ALA A 15 -1.41 8.67 5.88
N GLY A 16 -2.35 9.47 5.34
CA GLY A 16 -2.26 10.93 5.31
C GLY A 16 -2.30 11.58 6.70
N ALA A 17 -2.97 10.95 7.67
CA ALA A 17 -2.99 11.42 9.06
C ALA A 17 -1.70 11.04 9.82
N MET A 18 -1.02 9.96 9.40
CA MET A 18 0.17 9.44 10.09
C MET A 18 1.49 9.95 9.52
N THR A 19 1.53 10.32 8.24
CA THR A 19 2.74 10.92 7.63
C THR A 19 3.12 12.22 8.32
N LYS A 20 4.42 12.40 8.55
CA LYS A 20 5.03 13.61 9.12
C LYS A 20 5.65 14.47 8.03
N SER A 21 6.24 13.85 7.00
CA SER A 21 6.89 14.53 5.89
C SER A 21 5.93 14.90 4.76
N GLY A 22 4.77 14.22 4.67
CA GLY A 22 3.86 14.31 3.54
C GLY A 22 4.36 13.57 2.29
N SER A 23 5.50 12.86 2.36
CA SER A 23 6.05 12.07 1.26
C SER A 23 5.68 10.60 1.42
N ILE A 24 4.97 10.07 0.43
CA ILE A 24 4.39 8.73 0.45
C ILE A 24 5.01 7.88 -0.66
N GLY A 25 5.52 6.69 -0.32
CA GLY A 25 6.05 5.75 -1.30
C GLY A 25 5.02 4.68 -1.68
N MET A 26 4.88 4.38 -2.96
CA MET A 26 3.89 3.42 -3.46
C MET A 26 4.52 2.49 -4.49
N VAL A 27 4.58 1.20 -4.17
CA VAL A 27 5.21 0.19 -5.04
C VAL A 27 4.15 -0.80 -5.52
N GLY A 28 3.85 -0.74 -6.81
CA GLY A 28 2.88 -1.61 -7.48
C GLY A 28 3.51 -2.70 -8.35
N GLY A 29 2.72 -3.69 -8.75
CA GLY A 29 3.15 -4.71 -9.71
C GLY A 29 3.27 -4.22 -11.15
N PHE A 30 2.13 -4.14 -11.85
CA PHE A 30 2.03 -3.64 -13.23
C PHE A 30 1.06 -2.44 -13.28
N PRO A 31 1.26 -1.48 -14.19
CA PRO A 31 0.40 -0.31 -14.35
C PRO A 31 -0.89 -0.63 -15.12
N ILE A 32 -1.64 -1.64 -14.66
CA ILE A 32 -2.93 -2.03 -15.24
C ILE A 32 -4.09 -1.29 -14.53
N PRO A 33 -5.30 -1.25 -15.10
CA PRO A 33 -6.43 -0.54 -14.51
C PRO A 33 -6.73 -0.91 -13.05
N GLU A 34 -6.64 -2.20 -12.70
CA GLU A 34 -6.88 -2.68 -11.32
C GLU A 34 -5.92 -2.04 -10.31
N VAL A 35 -4.60 -2.09 -10.59
CA VAL A 35 -3.58 -1.53 -9.70
C VAL A 35 -3.68 -0.01 -9.65
N ASN A 36 -3.84 0.64 -10.81
CA ASN A 36 -4.00 2.09 -10.88
C ASN A 36 -5.24 2.57 -10.11
N ARG A 37 -6.34 1.81 -10.14
CA ARG A 37 -7.56 2.13 -9.39
C ARG A 37 -7.28 2.17 -7.89
N LEU A 38 -6.60 1.15 -7.36
CA LEU A 38 -6.23 1.09 -5.94
C LEU A 38 -5.29 2.23 -5.53
N MET A 39 -4.24 2.46 -6.32
CA MET A 39 -3.27 3.52 -6.04
C MET A 39 -3.92 4.90 -6.08
N ASN A 40 -4.78 5.17 -7.07
CA ASN A 40 -5.50 6.44 -7.15
C ASN A 40 -6.48 6.63 -5.98
N ALA A 41 -7.20 5.59 -5.58
CA ALA A 41 -8.10 5.66 -4.43
C ALA A 41 -7.32 5.94 -3.13
N PHE A 42 -6.20 5.25 -2.91
CA PHE A 42 -5.31 5.51 -1.78
C PHE A 42 -4.78 6.96 -1.79
N MET A 43 -4.30 7.45 -2.93
CA MET A 43 -3.85 8.84 -3.06
C MET A 43 -4.97 9.85 -2.78
N ALA A 44 -6.21 9.57 -3.23
CA ALA A 44 -7.36 10.41 -2.92
C ALA A 44 -7.63 10.45 -1.42
N GLY A 45 -7.61 9.29 -0.75
CA GLY A 45 -7.76 9.21 0.71
C GLY A 45 -6.68 9.96 1.48
N VAL A 46 -5.40 9.82 1.08
CA VAL A 46 -4.28 10.57 1.69
C VAL A 46 -4.54 12.08 1.62
N ARG A 47 -5.05 12.57 0.49
CA ARG A 47 -5.28 14.01 0.28
C ARG A 47 -6.39 14.60 1.16
N GLU A 48 -7.29 13.78 1.71
CA GLU A 48 -8.31 14.25 2.65
C GLU A 48 -7.70 14.77 3.97
N THR A 49 -6.58 14.18 4.40
CA THR A 49 -5.90 14.52 5.67
C THR A 49 -4.53 15.16 5.48
N ARG A 50 -4.00 15.12 4.25
CA ARG A 50 -2.73 15.70 3.81
C ARG A 50 -2.83 16.22 2.37
N ALA A 51 -3.49 17.35 2.18
CA ALA A 51 -3.79 17.90 0.85
C ALA A 51 -2.53 18.20 0.00
N ASP A 52 -1.40 18.48 0.64
CA ASP A 52 -0.10 18.78 0.03
C ASP A 52 0.81 17.54 -0.13
N ALA A 53 0.29 16.33 0.11
CA ALA A 53 1.09 15.10 0.01
C ALA A 53 1.71 14.90 -1.38
N ALA A 54 2.96 14.46 -1.38
CA ALA A 54 3.71 14.05 -2.56
C ALA A 54 3.80 12.52 -2.64
N PHE A 55 3.70 11.97 -3.84
CA PHE A 55 3.65 10.52 -4.06
C PHE A 55 4.82 10.08 -4.94
N GLN A 56 5.58 9.11 -4.45
CA GLN A 56 6.59 8.40 -5.22
C GLN A 56 6.00 7.07 -5.69
N ILE A 57 5.84 6.91 -6.99
CA ILE A 57 5.12 5.77 -7.57
C ILE A 57 6.07 4.98 -8.45
N SER A 58 6.16 3.67 -8.24
CA SER A 58 6.94 2.77 -9.09
C SER A 58 6.23 1.45 -9.29
N PHE A 59 6.41 0.86 -10.47
CA PHE A 59 5.88 -0.44 -10.84
C PHE A 59 7.04 -1.40 -11.11
N ILE A 60 7.07 -2.53 -10.40
CA ILE A 60 8.18 -3.49 -10.49
C ILE A 60 8.13 -4.37 -11.75
N GLY A 61 7.03 -4.34 -12.51
CA GLY A 61 6.84 -5.16 -13.70
C GLY A 61 6.73 -6.66 -13.40
N SER A 62 6.26 -7.00 -12.20
CA SER A 62 6.03 -8.37 -11.72
C SER A 62 4.87 -8.39 -10.73
N TRP A 63 4.12 -9.49 -10.70
CA TRP A 63 3.11 -9.74 -9.66
C TRP A 63 3.75 -10.19 -8.34
N PHE A 64 4.94 -10.79 -8.41
CA PHE A 64 5.65 -11.29 -7.24
C PHE A 64 7.16 -11.25 -7.47
N ASP A 65 7.80 -10.24 -6.90
CA ASP A 65 9.26 -10.10 -6.82
C ASP A 65 9.60 -9.31 -5.55
N PRO A 66 9.56 -9.96 -4.37
CA PRO A 66 9.80 -9.28 -3.10
C PRO A 66 11.16 -8.58 -2.99
N PRO A 67 12.28 -9.16 -3.48
CA PRO A 67 13.57 -8.46 -3.50
C PRO A 67 13.51 -7.13 -4.25
N LYS A 68 12.92 -7.11 -5.46
CA LYS A 68 12.81 -5.89 -6.27
C LYS A 68 11.87 -4.86 -5.67
N ALA A 69 10.75 -5.31 -5.10
CA ALA A 69 9.83 -4.42 -4.39
C ALA A 69 10.48 -3.77 -3.15
N LYS A 70 11.25 -4.55 -2.40
CA LYS A 70 12.02 -4.07 -1.24
C LYS A 70 13.07 -3.04 -1.63
N GLU A 71 13.86 -3.32 -2.67
CA GLU A 71 14.87 -2.37 -3.19
C GLU A 71 14.23 -1.06 -3.66
N THR A 72 13.11 -1.17 -4.39
CA THR A 72 12.33 0.01 -4.84
C THR A 72 11.82 0.82 -3.65
N ALA A 73 11.30 0.15 -2.62
CA ALA A 73 10.84 0.81 -1.40
C ALA A 73 11.98 1.49 -0.64
N PHE A 74 13.17 0.88 -0.54
CA PHE A 74 14.33 1.55 0.06
C PHE A 74 14.69 2.85 -0.65
N ALA A 75 14.73 2.84 -1.99
CA ALA A 75 15.01 4.05 -2.75
C ALA A 75 14.02 5.18 -2.45
N MET A 76 12.73 4.84 -2.28
CA MET A 76 11.70 5.83 -1.93
C MET A 76 11.86 6.38 -0.51
N ILE A 77 12.18 5.50 0.44
CA ILE A 77 12.40 5.87 1.85
C ILE A 77 13.65 6.74 1.97
N ASP A 78 14.74 6.37 1.29
CA ASP A 78 15.97 7.17 1.22
C ASP A 78 15.73 8.53 0.53
N ALA A 79 14.76 8.61 -0.38
CA ALA A 79 14.27 9.86 -0.98
C ALA A 79 13.22 10.60 -0.12
N GLY A 80 12.99 10.16 1.12
CA GLY A 80 12.20 10.88 2.13
C GLY A 80 10.76 10.41 2.32
N ALA A 81 10.34 9.29 1.71
CA ALA A 81 9.04 8.69 2.02
C ALA A 81 9.01 8.16 3.47
N ASP A 82 8.00 8.54 4.25
CA ASP A 82 7.86 8.12 5.65
C ASP A 82 6.64 7.23 5.93
N VAL A 83 5.80 7.03 4.92
CA VAL A 83 4.73 6.03 4.89
C VAL A 83 4.73 5.33 3.53
N MET A 84 4.63 4.00 3.55
CA MET A 84 4.65 3.16 2.35
C MET A 84 3.29 2.52 2.08
N TYR A 85 2.85 2.51 0.82
CA TYR A 85 1.75 1.66 0.35
C TYR A 85 2.32 0.34 -0.20
N ALA A 86 2.15 -0.72 0.59
CA ALA A 86 2.70 -2.06 0.35
C ALA A 86 1.75 -2.92 -0.48
N GLU A 87 1.55 -2.54 -1.75
CA GLU A 87 0.75 -3.32 -2.71
C GLU A 87 1.41 -4.67 -3.06
N ARG A 88 2.73 -4.79 -2.86
CA ARG A 88 3.54 -5.99 -3.07
C ARG A 88 4.32 -6.38 -1.81
N PHE A 89 4.55 -7.67 -1.64
CA PHE A 89 5.50 -8.20 -0.65
C PHE A 89 6.90 -7.61 -0.87
N GLY A 90 7.69 -7.47 0.20
CA GLY A 90 8.99 -6.79 0.20
C GLY A 90 8.93 -5.33 0.64
N VAL A 91 7.81 -4.63 0.40
CA VAL A 91 7.65 -3.22 0.82
C VAL A 91 7.56 -3.09 2.34
N SER A 92 6.78 -3.96 2.99
CA SER A 92 6.69 -3.99 4.46
C SER A 92 8.01 -4.37 5.13
N ASP A 93 8.83 -5.22 4.49
CA ASP A 93 10.19 -5.54 4.95
C ASP A 93 11.09 -4.30 4.92
N ALA A 94 11.07 -3.54 3.82
CA ALA A 94 11.81 -2.28 3.71
C ALA A 94 11.35 -1.27 4.78
N ALA A 95 10.04 -1.17 5.00
CA ALA A 95 9.46 -0.27 5.99
C ALA A 95 9.92 -0.63 7.41
N LYS A 96 9.88 -1.93 7.77
CA LYS A 96 10.39 -2.45 9.03
C LYS A 96 11.88 -2.16 9.22
N GLU A 97 12.70 -2.42 8.20
CA GLU A 97 14.15 -2.22 8.29
C GLU A 97 14.57 -0.74 8.37
N ARG A 98 13.78 0.18 7.81
CA ARG A 98 14.03 1.63 7.91
C ARG A 98 13.23 2.33 9.02
N GLY A 99 12.39 1.59 9.74
CA GLY A 99 11.57 2.15 10.83
C GLY A 99 10.54 3.18 10.35
N VAL A 100 10.01 3.01 9.14
CA VAL A 100 8.91 3.82 8.60
C VAL A 100 7.61 3.02 8.59
N LEU A 101 6.47 3.72 8.48
CA LEU A 101 5.17 3.06 8.51
C LEU A 101 4.80 2.48 7.13
N ALA A 102 3.90 1.51 7.13
CA ALA A 102 3.36 0.89 5.93
C ALA A 102 1.86 0.62 6.06
N VAL A 103 1.16 0.68 4.93
CA VAL A 103 -0.20 0.20 4.76
C VAL A 103 -0.17 -1.02 3.86
N GLY A 104 -0.67 -2.15 4.35
CA GLY A 104 -0.74 -3.41 3.61
C GLY A 104 -1.89 -3.46 2.60
N ASN A 105 -1.86 -4.48 1.75
CA ASN A 105 -2.87 -4.70 0.72
C ASN A 105 -3.23 -6.18 0.58
N VAL A 106 -4.49 -6.46 0.25
CA VAL A 106 -5.13 -7.77 0.04
C VAL A 106 -5.26 -8.65 1.29
N ILE A 107 -4.22 -8.74 2.12
CA ILE A 107 -4.18 -9.59 3.32
C ILE A 107 -3.72 -8.82 4.56
N ASP A 108 -3.97 -9.39 5.74
CA ASP A 108 -3.46 -8.87 7.01
C ASP A 108 -2.04 -9.41 7.24
N THR A 109 -1.08 -8.50 7.34
CA THR A 109 0.33 -8.79 7.64
C THR A 109 0.80 -8.12 8.92
N GLN A 110 -0.11 -7.51 9.70
CA GLN A 110 0.25 -6.78 10.91
C GLN A 110 0.95 -7.67 11.95
N ALA A 111 0.61 -8.97 12.02
CA ALA A 111 1.29 -9.91 12.92
C ALA A 111 2.80 -10.07 12.60
N ASP A 112 3.20 -9.96 11.34
CA ASP A 112 4.60 -10.07 10.90
C ASP A 112 5.37 -8.73 11.05
N TYR A 113 4.62 -7.62 11.04
CA TYR A 113 5.11 -6.24 11.06
C TYR A 113 4.39 -5.37 12.11
N PRO A 114 4.37 -5.77 13.41
CA PRO A 114 3.49 -5.16 14.41
C PRO A 114 3.78 -3.68 14.68
N ASP A 115 5.02 -3.24 14.46
CA ASP A 115 5.46 -1.88 14.73
C ASP A 115 5.35 -0.95 13.51
N THR A 116 5.17 -1.49 12.31
CA THR A 116 5.24 -0.71 11.06
C THR A 116 4.01 -0.83 10.17
N VAL A 117 3.28 -1.95 10.16
CA VAL A 117 2.02 -2.06 9.41
C VAL A 117 0.86 -1.55 10.27
N VAL A 118 0.26 -0.43 9.86
CA VAL A 118 -0.75 0.29 10.66
C VAL A 118 -2.19 -0.01 10.24
N ALA A 119 -2.38 -0.46 9.00
CA ALA A 119 -3.66 -0.83 8.42
C ALA A 119 -3.42 -1.67 7.15
N SER A 120 -4.43 -2.43 6.71
CA SER A 120 -4.41 -3.14 5.43
C SER A 120 -5.76 -3.04 4.72
N ALA A 121 -5.73 -2.86 3.40
CA ALA A 121 -6.93 -2.99 2.56
C ALA A 121 -7.18 -4.49 2.27
N LEU A 122 -8.03 -5.14 3.06
CA LEU A 122 -8.28 -6.57 2.98
C LEU A 122 -9.25 -6.94 1.86
N TRP A 123 -9.01 -8.08 1.21
CA TRP A 123 -9.96 -8.67 0.27
C TRP A 123 -10.34 -10.08 0.68
N HIS A 124 -11.59 -10.24 1.12
CA HIS A 124 -12.19 -11.53 1.42
C HIS A 124 -12.97 -12.06 0.20
N PHE A 125 -12.37 -12.99 -0.53
CA PHE A 125 -12.97 -13.59 -1.72
C PHE A 125 -13.94 -14.74 -1.38
N GLU A 126 -13.80 -15.33 -0.19
CA GLU A 126 -14.53 -16.52 0.25
C GLU A 126 -16.07 -16.35 0.15
N PRO A 127 -16.68 -15.22 0.53
CA PRO A 127 -18.12 -15.05 0.39
C PRO A 127 -18.59 -15.10 -1.07
N THR A 128 -17.81 -14.54 -2.00
CA THR A 128 -18.13 -14.56 -3.44
C THR A 128 -17.99 -15.96 -4.00
N PHE A 129 -16.92 -16.67 -3.63
CA PHE A 129 -16.71 -18.05 -4.04
C PHE A 129 -17.83 -18.97 -3.53
N ASN A 130 -18.20 -18.86 -2.25
CA ASN A 130 -19.26 -19.65 -1.65
C ASN A 130 -20.62 -19.38 -2.32
N ALA A 131 -20.91 -18.13 -2.68
CA ALA A 131 -22.13 -17.78 -3.41
C ALA A 131 -22.17 -18.36 -4.84
N ALA A 132 -21.01 -18.52 -5.49
CA ALA A 132 -20.92 -19.10 -6.83
C ALA A 132 -21.05 -20.63 -6.85
N LEU A 133 -20.83 -21.30 -5.72
CA LEU A 133 -21.00 -22.75 -5.57
C LEU A 133 -22.43 -23.17 -5.18
N ALA A 134 -23.25 -22.23 -4.70
CA ALA A 134 -24.62 -22.45 -4.24
C ALA A 134 -25.63 -22.49 -5.40
#